data_AF-A0A7K9HDR5-F1
#
_entry.id   AF-A0A7K9HDR5-F1
#
_cell.length_a   1.000
_cell.length_b   1.000
_cell.length_c   1.000
_cell.angle_alpha   90.00
_cell.angle_beta   90.00
_cell.angle_gamma   90.00
#
_symmetry.space_group_name_H-M   'P 1'
#
loop_
_entity.id
_entity.type
_entity.pdbx_description
1 polymer ?
#
loop_
_entity_poly.entity_id
_entity_poly.type
_entity_poly.pdbx_seq_one_letter_code
_entity_poly.pdbx_strand_id
1 'polypeptide(L)'
;WALHLKNITISLSGKYECIFATYPYGTKAAKIQLIVKAEEEQHYMKEVQLNQTLEIPCLEDMTSGNLSNYPLKWLVVENGRKVELVTKEPSCPAVYRNSSTLYGQRVLLGWNNALKIFPTKLMDDGKVFSCHVLYHPERVQKSSTTVRVFGK
;
A
#
# COMPACT_ATOMS: atom_id res chain seq x y z
N TRP A 1 30.65 -11.65 10.23
CA TRP A 1 30.40 -10.19 10.15
C TRP A 1 29.28 -9.95 9.15
N ALA A 2 28.51 -8.88 9.34
CA ALA A 2 27.40 -8.53 8.46
C ALA A 2 27.39 -7.01 8.22
N LEU A 3 27.12 -6.59 7.00
CA LEU A 3 26.95 -5.18 6.64
C LEU A 3 25.53 -4.75 6.99
N HIS A 4 25.38 -3.79 7.91
CA HIS A 4 24.09 -3.18 8.25
C HIS A 4 24.06 -1.75 7.73
N LEU A 5 23.21 -1.47 6.75
CA LEU A 5 23.00 -0.12 6.22
C LEU A 5 21.90 0.58 7.03
N LYS A 6 22.09 1.85 7.36
CA LYS A 6 21.09 2.71 8.03
C LYS A 6 20.83 3.95 7.16
N ASN A 7 19.63 4.50 7.25
CA ASN A 7 19.20 5.68 6.47
C ASN A 7 19.37 5.46 4.96
N ILE A 8 18.72 4.42 4.44
CA ILE A 8 18.92 3.97 3.06
C ILE A 8 18.34 5.01 2.08
N THR A 9 19.17 5.51 1.17
CA THR A 9 18.79 6.41 0.08
C THR A 9 19.02 5.78 -1.28
N ILE A 10 18.43 6.36 -2.33
CA ILE A 10 18.56 5.86 -3.71
C ILE A 10 20.03 5.77 -4.15
N SER A 11 20.87 6.69 -3.67
CA SER A 11 22.32 6.74 -3.92
C SER A 11 23.09 5.53 -3.42
N LEU A 12 22.54 4.74 -2.49
CA LEU A 12 23.16 3.50 -2.03
C LEU A 12 22.88 2.30 -2.95
N SER A 13 22.07 2.46 -4.00
CA SER A 13 21.86 1.40 -5.00
C SER A 13 23.18 1.08 -5.71
N GLY A 14 23.51 -0.20 -5.84
CA GLY A 14 24.80 -0.61 -6.41
C GLY A 14 25.16 -2.05 -6.13
N LYS A 15 26.34 -2.46 -6.63
CA LYS A 15 26.92 -3.78 -6.35
C LYS A 15 27.76 -3.70 -5.08
N TYR A 16 27.43 -4.54 -4.11
CA TYR A 16 28.17 -4.73 -2.88
C TYR A 16 28.94 -6.03 -2.96
N GLU A 17 30.18 -6.02 -2.52
CA GLU A 17 31.03 -7.20 -2.50
C GLU A 17 31.43 -7.55 -1.07
N CYS A 18 31.33 -8.84 -0.77
CA CYS A 18 31.63 -9.44 0.52
C CYS A 18 32.86 -10.33 0.32
N ILE A 19 34.00 -9.96 0.89
CA ILE A 19 35.28 -10.67 0.72
C ILE A 19 35.78 -11.19 2.06
N PHE A 20 36.00 -12.49 2.16
CA PHE A 20 36.58 -13.16 3.32
C PHE A 20 37.92 -13.78 2.93
N ALA A 21 38.98 -13.50 3.68
CA ALA A 21 40.27 -14.16 3.55
C ALA A 21 40.60 -14.93 4.83
N THR A 22 40.94 -16.19 4.70
CA THR A 22 41.27 -17.07 5.83
C THR A 22 42.50 -17.89 5.49
N TYR A 23 43.57 -17.81 6.29
CA TYR A 23 44.73 -18.68 6.11
C TYR A 23 44.45 -20.08 6.68
N PRO A 24 44.88 -21.17 6.03
CA PRO A 24 45.54 -21.26 4.71
C PRO A 24 44.55 -21.32 3.51
N TYR A 25 43.25 -21.22 3.77
CA TYR A 25 42.15 -21.44 2.84
C TYR A 25 41.94 -20.39 1.73
N GLY A 26 42.72 -19.30 1.73
CA GLY A 26 42.68 -18.25 0.72
C GLY A 26 41.49 -17.30 0.85
N THR A 27 41.08 -16.70 -0.26
CA THR A 27 40.05 -15.65 -0.31
C THR A 27 38.81 -16.13 -1.03
N LYS A 28 37.62 -15.85 -0.48
CA LYS A 28 36.32 -16.07 -1.10
C LYS A 28 35.56 -14.75 -1.19
N ALA A 29 34.88 -14.52 -2.30
CA ALA A 29 34.08 -13.31 -2.52
C ALA A 29 32.67 -13.65 -3.01
N ALA A 30 31.69 -12.85 -2.59
CA ALA A 30 30.31 -12.91 -3.06
C ALA A 30 29.80 -11.51 -3.39
N LYS A 31 28.99 -11.38 -4.44
CA LYS A 31 28.44 -10.10 -4.91
C LYS A 31 26.94 -10.05 -4.71
N ILE A 32 26.44 -8.91 -4.24
CA ILE A 32 25.02 -8.63 -4.01
C ILE A 32 24.66 -7.35 -4.76
N GLN A 33 23.57 -7.38 -5.53
CA GLN A 33 23.02 -6.18 -6.15
C GLN A 33 21.95 -5.58 -5.22
N LEU A 34 22.22 -4.39 -4.67
CA LEU A 34 21.23 -3.62 -3.94
C LEU A 34 20.51 -2.68 -4.90
N ILE A 35 19.18 -2.67 -4.84
CA ILE A 35 18.32 -1.74 -5.57
C ILE A 35 17.41 -1.06 -4.54
N VAL A 36 17.57 0.26 -4.39
CA VAL A 36 16.72 1.09 -3.56
C VAL A 36 15.72 1.79 -4.47
N LYS A 37 14.44 1.50 -4.29
CA LYS A 37 13.36 2.17 -5.02
C LYS A 37 12.88 3.37 -4.21
N ALA A 38 12.54 4.46 -4.90
CA ALA A 38 11.81 5.56 -4.29
C ALA A 38 10.45 5.06 -3.82
N GLU A 39 9.92 5.68 -2.77
CA GLU A 39 8.51 5.49 -2.41
C GLU A 39 7.66 6.23 -3.44
N GLU A 40 7.25 5.52 -4.49
CA GLU A 40 6.35 6.04 -5.51
C GLU A 40 4.91 5.75 -5.10
N GLU A 41 4.14 6.81 -4.89
CA GLU A 41 2.69 6.72 -4.71
C GLU A 41 2.03 6.73 -6.08
N GLN A 42 1.39 5.61 -6.44
CA GLN A 42 0.66 5.51 -7.70
C GLN A 42 -0.64 6.30 -7.61
N HIS A 43 -0.95 7.14 -8.60
CA HIS A 43 -2.13 8.00 -8.59
C HIS A 43 -3.10 7.59 -9.71
N TYR A 44 -4.33 7.28 -9.33
CA TYR A 44 -5.40 6.82 -10.19
C TYR A 44 -6.61 7.74 -10.11
N MET A 45 -7.48 7.69 -11.12
CA MET A 45 -8.76 8.39 -11.13
C MET A 45 -9.87 7.38 -11.37
N LYS A 46 -10.95 7.46 -10.57
CA LYS A 46 -12.11 6.57 -10.72
C LYS A 46 -13.40 7.38 -10.82
N GLU A 47 -14.12 7.14 -11.89
CA GLU A 47 -15.41 7.75 -12.16
C GLU A 47 -16.54 6.81 -11.73
N VAL A 48 -17.57 7.35 -11.08
CA VAL A 48 -18.73 6.58 -10.62
C VAL A 48 -19.99 7.45 -10.64
N GLN A 49 -21.14 6.84 -10.92
CA GLN A 49 -22.42 7.54 -10.85
C GLN A 49 -22.91 7.62 -9.39
N LEU A 50 -23.76 8.62 -9.09
CA LEU A 50 -24.47 8.69 -7.81
C LEU A 50 -25.26 7.42 -7.50
N ASN A 51 -25.31 7.07 -6.21
CA ASN A 51 -26.03 5.91 -5.67
C ASN A 51 -25.59 4.55 -6.22
N GLN A 52 -24.39 4.47 -6.83
CA GLN A 52 -23.78 3.22 -7.27
C GLN A 52 -22.74 2.72 -6.26
N THR A 53 -22.27 1.50 -6.46
CA THR A 53 -21.13 0.96 -5.69
C THR A 53 -19.84 1.41 -6.34
N LEU A 54 -19.01 2.13 -5.60
CA LEU A 54 -17.64 2.43 -6.00
C LEU A 54 -16.72 1.33 -5.49
N GLU A 55 -15.94 0.72 -6.39
CA GLU A 55 -14.90 -0.24 -6.07
C GLU A 55 -13.54 0.31 -6.50
N ILE A 56 -12.64 0.48 -5.53
CA ILE A 56 -11.28 0.97 -5.73
C ILE A 56 -10.29 -0.16 -5.46
N PRO A 57 -9.56 -0.65 -6.47
CA PRO A 57 -8.51 -1.64 -6.24
C PRO A 57 -7.35 -1.01 -5.46
N CYS A 58 -6.77 -1.76 -4.54
CA CYS A 58 -5.59 -1.30 -3.80
C CYS A 58 -4.34 -1.23 -4.72
N LEU A 59 -4.23 -2.11 -5.71
CA LEU A 59 -3.15 -2.15 -6.70
C LEU A 59 -3.71 -2.63 -8.04
N GLU A 60 -3.36 -1.95 -9.14
CA GLU A 60 -3.94 -2.22 -10.46
C GLU A 60 -3.21 -3.34 -11.23
N ASP A 61 -1.90 -3.54 -11.00
CA ASP A 61 -1.02 -4.35 -11.89
C ASP A 61 -0.29 -5.55 -11.24
N MET A 62 -0.57 -5.89 -9.98
CA MET A 62 0.04 -7.10 -9.38
C MET A 62 -0.86 -8.30 -9.66
N THR A 63 -0.36 -9.28 -10.42
CA THR A 63 -1.01 -10.59 -10.58
C THR A 63 -1.48 -11.05 -9.20
N SER A 64 -2.79 -11.27 -9.08
CA SER A 64 -3.59 -11.39 -7.86
C SER A 64 -3.17 -12.47 -6.85
N GLY A 65 -2.08 -13.21 -7.10
CA GLY A 65 -1.54 -14.21 -6.21
C GLY A 65 -0.58 -13.62 -5.18
N ASN A 66 -1.12 -13.13 -4.05
CA ASN A 66 -0.50 -13.05 -2.70
C ASN A 66 -0.92 -11.80 -1.88
N LEU A 67 -1.67 -10.84 -2.46
CA LEU A 67 -2.04 -9.62 -1.73
C LEU A 67 -2.97 -9.86 -0.53
N SER A 68 -3.76 -10.93 -0.57
CA SER A 68 -4.75 -11.27 0.45
C SER A 68 -4.15 -11.45 1.84
N ASN A 69 -2.86 -11.79 1.95
CA ASN A 69 -2.22 -12.11 3.24
C ASN A 69 -1.42 -10.93 3.82
N TYR A 70 -1.23 -9.85 3.06
CA TYR A 70 -0.47 -8.70 3.55
C TYR A 70 -1.34 -7.77 4.41
N PRO A 71 -0.77 -7.20 5.48
CA PRO A 71 -1.42 -6.13 6.21
C PRO A 71 -1.58 -4.90 5.31
N LEU A 72 -2.73 -4.26 5.41
CA LEU A 72 -3.02 -3.05 4.64
C LEU A 72 -3.86 -2.06 5.42
N LYS A 73 -3.81 -0.81 4.97
CA LYS A 73 -4.65 0.29 5.47
C LYS A 73 -5.28 1.05 4.33
N TRP A 74 -6.55 1.39 4.49
CA TRP A 74 -7.25 2.35 3.64
C TRP A 74 -7.41 3.66 4.39
N LEU A 75 -7.08 4.75 3.70
CA LEU A 75 -7.13 6.11 4.19
C LEU A 75 -8.01 6.96 3.27
N VAL A 76 -8.60 8.02 3.81
CA VAL A 76 -9.18 9.10 3.02
C VAL A 76 -8.60 10.43 3.46
N VAL A 77 -8.37 11.34 2.51
CA VAL A 77 -7.99 12.72 2.84
C VAL A 77 -9.25 13.53 3.12
N GLU A 78 -9.38 14.04 4.34
CA GLU A 78 -10.50 14.87 4.78
C GLU A 78 -9.95 16.14 5.45
N ASN A 79 -10.32 17.32 4.94
CA ASN A 79 -9.83 18.63 5.43
C ASN A 79 -8.30 18.71 5.56
N GLY A 80 -7.57 18.11 4.62
CA GLY A 80 -6.09 18.08 4.63
C GLY A 80 -5.46 17.05 5.58
N ARG A 81 -6.26 16.27 6.32
CA ARG A 81 -5.79 15.20 7.21
C ARG A 81 -6.11 13.82 6.63
N LYS A 82 -5.18 12.87 6.75
CA LYS A 82 -5.43 11.45 6.42
C LYS A 82 -6.21 10.79 7.57
N VAL A 83 -7.38 10.25 7.26
CA VAL A 83 -8.28 9.53 8.19
C VAL A 83 -8.27 8.05 7.83
N GLU A 84 -8.02 7.19 8.82
CA GLU A 84 -8.07 5.73 8.64
C GLU A 84 -9.52 5.25 8.50
N LEU A 85 -9.80 4.51 7.42
CA LEU A 85 -11.10 3.90 7.14
C LEU A 85 -11.14 2.44 7.56
N VAL A 86 -10.14 1.68 7.12
CA VAL A 86 -10.04 0.23 7.34
C VAL A 86 -8.59 -0.14 7.58
N THR A 87 -8.35 -1.02 8.55
CA THR A 87 -7.06 -1.69 8.74
C THR A 87 -7.29 -3.19 8.72
N LYS A 88 -6.41 -3.92 8.03
CA LYS A 88 -6.39 -5.39 7.99
C LYS A 88 -5.04 -5.88 8.50
N GLU A 89 -5.08 -6.81 9.44
CA GLU A 89 -3.90 -7.49 9.97
C GLU A 89 -3.80 -8.94 9.43
N PRO A 90 -2.60 -9.54 9.39
CA PRO A 90 -2.38 -10.85 8.75
C PRO A 90 -3.04 -12.03 9.47
N SER A 91 -3.19 -11.94 10.79
CA SER A 91 -3.54 -13.07 11.67
C SER A 91 -5.02 -13.14 12.06
N CYS A 92 -5.83 -12.16 11.66
CA CYS A 92 -7.25 -12.13 11.99
C CYS A 92 -8.09 -12.06 10.72
N PRO A 93 -8.92 -13.07 10.44
CA PRO A 93 -9.99 -12.88 9.48
C PRO A 93 -10.93 -11.83 10.08
N ALA A 94 -10.95 -10.65 9.48
CA ALA A 94 -12.07 -9.73 9.59
C ALA A 94 -12.40 -9.16 10.99
N VAL A 95 -11.40 -8.75 11.79
CA VAL A 95 -11.68 -7.67 12.76
C VAL A 95 -11.67 -6.36 11.99
N TYR A 96 -12.77 -6.10 11.28
CA TYR A 96 -13.04 -4.84 10.61
C TYR A 96 -13.16 -3.75 11.67
N ARG A 97 -12.03 -3.15 12.05
CA ARG A 97 -12.07 -1.94 12.88
C ARG A 97 -12.42 -0.79 11.94
N ASN A 98 -13.72 -0.61 11.70
CA ASN A 98 -14.28 0.60 11.10
C ASN A 98 -14.08 1.73 12.10
N SER A 99 -12.88 2.30 12.14
CA SER A 99 -12.48 3.32 13.11
C SER A 99 -13.15 4.68 12.87
N SER A 100 -13.76 4.87 11.69
CA SER A 100 -14.49 6.09 11.35
C SER A 100 -16.00 5.90 11.49
N THR A 101 -16.59 6.57 12.47
CA THR A 101 -18.05 6.62 12.70
C THR A 101 -18.82 7.23 11.52
N LEU A 102 -18.17 8.06 10.68
CA LEU A 102 -18.77 8.73 9.52
C LEU A 102 -18.89 7.83 8.28
N TYR A 103 -17.98 6.87 8.13
CA TYR A 103 -17.89 6.00 6.95
C TYR A 103 -18.24 4.54 7.24
N GLY A 104 -18.27 4.14 8.52
CA GLY A 104 -18.35 2.75 8.96
C GLY A 104 -19.58 1.95 8.53
N GLN A 105 -20.67 2.60 8.09
CA GLN A 105 -21.86 1.91 7.55
C GLN A 105 -21.84 1.73 6.02
N ARG A 106 -21.05 2.51 5.28
CA ARG A 106 -21.03 2.51 3.80
C ARG A 106 -19.76 1.91 3.20
N VAL A 107 -18.69 1.86 3.99
CA VAL A 107 -17.38 1.41 3.55
C VAL A 107 -17.16 -0.03 3.97
N LEU A 108 -16.81 -0.87 3.00
CA LEU A 108 -16.53 -2.29 3.17
C LEU A 108 -15.21 -2.62 2.47
N LEU A 109 -14.49 -3.63 2.97
CA LEU A 109 -13.33 -4.17 2.31
C LEU A 109 -13.72 -5.43 1.53
N GLY A 110 -13.49 -5.42 0.22
CA GLY A 110 -13.65 -6.61 -0.63
C GLY A 110 -12.59 -7.67 -0.34
N TRP A 111 -12.86 -8.92 -0.75
CA TRP A 111 -11.91 -10.03 -0.58
C TRP A 111 -10.59 -9.85 -1.35
N ASN A 112 -10.66 -9.10 -2.46
CA ASN A 112 -9.53 -8.62 -3.25
C ASN A 112 -8.81 -7.41 -2.63
N ASN A 113 -9.07 -7.10 -1.35
CA ASN A 113 -8.59 -5.90 -0.65
C ASN A 113 -9.06 -4.56 -1.26
N ALA A 114 -10.03 -4.58 -2.18
CA ALA A 114 -10.58 -3.37 -2.76
C ALA A 114 -11.46 -2.62 -1.76
N LEU A 115 -11.41 -1.30 -1.79
CA LEU A 115 -12.33 -0.46 -1.02
C LEU A 115 -13.66 -0.41 -1.74
N LYS A 116 -14.74 -0.82 -1.06
CA LYS A 116 -16.11 -0.75 -1.57
C LYS A 116 -16.88 0.33 -0.81
N ILE A 117 -17.46 1.27 -1.53
CA ILE A 117 -18.26 2.36 -0.95
C ILE A 117 -19.65 2.31 -1.59
N PHE A 118 -20.68 2.11 -0.77
CA PHE A 118 -22.07 2.12 -1.23
C PHE A 118 -23.03 2.67 -0.17
N PRO A 119 -24.01 3.51 -0.54
CA PRO A 119 -24.12 4.22 -1.83
C PRO A 119 -23.12 5.37 -1.93
N THR A 120 -22.65 5.66 -3.14
CA THR A 120 -21.87 6.88 -3.45
C THR A 120 -22.72 8.14 -3.30
N LYS A 121 -22.14 9.18 -2.69
CA LYS A 121 -22.78 10.49 -2.47
C LYS A 121 -22.06 11.58 -3.26
N LEU A 122 -22.74 12.71 -3.50
CA LEU A 122 -22.12 13.90 -4.11
C LEU A 122 -20.88 14.37 -3.34
N MET A 123 -20.91 14.27 -2.00
CA MET A 123 -19.76 14.60 -1.14
C MET A 123 -18.56 13.67 -1.33
N ASP A 124 -18.70 12.54 -2.03
CA ASP A 124 -17.58 11.65 -2.33
C ASP A 124 -16.80 12.09 -3.58
N ASP A 125 -17.32 13.07 -4.34
CA ASP A 125 -16.60 13.72 -5.45
C ASP A 125 -15.35 14.45 -4.96
N GLY A 126 -14.25 14.30 -5.70
CA GLY A 126 -12.96 14.91 -5.39
C GLY A 126 -12.20 14.28 -4.22
N LYS A 127 -12.81 13.32 -3.49
CA LYS A 127 -12.11 12.62 -2.40
C LYS A 127 -10.97 11.76 -2.93
N VAL A 128 -9.88 11.75 -2.17
CA VAL A 128 -8.72 10.90 -2.42
C VAL A 128 -8.67 9.78 -1.41
N PHE A 129 -8.76 8.55 -1.89
CA PHE A 129 -8.63 7.33 -1.10
C PHE A 129 -7.28 6.70 -1.34
N SER A 130 -6.52 6.43 -0.27
CA SER A 130 -5.18 5.87 -0.37
C SER A 130 -5.13 4.47 0.23
N CYS A 131 -4.56 3.50 -0.50
CA CYS A 131 -4.24 2.18 0.02
C CYS A 131 -2.75 2.08 0.35
N HIS A 132 -2.44 1.62 1.54
CA HIS A 132 -1.07 1.38 2.00
C HIS A 132 -0.90 -0.11 2.29
N VAL A 133 -0.07 -0.81 1.52
CA VAL A 133 0.24 -2.24 1.69
C VAL A 133 1.61 -2.40 2.29
N LEU A 134 1.72 -3.16 3.38
CA LEU A 134 2.98 -3.43 4.05
C LEU A 134 3.51 -4.82 3.62
N TYR A 135 4.47 -4.84 2.70
CA TYR A 135 5.10 -6.10 2.24
C TYR A 135 6.26 -6.54 3.12
N HIS A 136 6.92 -5.57 3.75
CA HIS A 136 8.05 -5.74 4.65
C HIS A 136 7.91 -4.67 5.74
N PRO A 137 8.38 -4.88 6.99
CA PRO A 137 8.25 -3.90 8.07
C PRO A 137 8.70 -2.47 7.72
N GLU A 138 9.60 -2.34 6.74
CA GLU A 138 10.16 -1.07 6.27
C GLU A 138 9.74 -0.69 4.84
N ARG A 139 8.90 -1.49 4.16
CA ARG A 139 8.48 -1.23 2.77
C ARG A 139 6.96 -1.19 2.69
N VAL A 140 6.45 0.04 2.53
CA VAL A 140 5.04 0.32 2.27
C VAL A 140 4.90 0.69 0.80
N GLN A 141 3.98 0.03 0.11
CA GLN A 141 3.54 0.48 -1.20
C GLN A 141 2.28 1.31 -1.04
N LYS A 142 2.25 2.48 -1.70
CA LYS A 142 1.14 3.43 -1.61
C LYS A 142 0.49 3.58 -2.97
N SER A 143 -0.83 3.55 -2.99
CA SER A 143 -1.64 3.95 -4.12
C SER A 143 -2.70 4.93 -3.64
N SER A 144 -3.06 5.88 -4.49
CA SER A 144 -4.08 6.89 -4.24
C SER A 144 -5.04 6.95 -5.41
N THR A 145 -6.33 7.04 -5.13
CA THR A 145 -7.38 7.16 -6.14
C THR A 145 -8.25 8.36 -5.85
N THR A 146 -8.31 9.29 -6.80
CA THR A 146 -9.24 10.41 -6.79
C THR A 146 -10.56 9.98 -7.40
N VAL A 147 -11.65 10.24 -6.68
CA VAL A 147 -13.00 9.88 -7.12
C VAL A 147 -13.66 11.04 -7.83
N ARG A 148 -14.36 10.75 -8.93
CA ARG A 148 -15.29 11.67 -9.58
C ARG A 148 -16.70 11.09 -9.58
N VAL A 149 -17.66 11.83 -9.03
CA VAL A 149 -19.05 11.40 -8.91
C VAL A 149 -19.92 12.19 -9.86
N PHE A 150 -20.61 11.48 -10.75
CA PHE A 150 -21.51 12.09 -11.73
C PHE A 150 -22.96 12.02 -11.28
N GLY A 151 -23.64 13.17 -11.35
CA GLY A 151 -25.09 13.25 -11.33
C GLY A 151 -25.65 12.68 -12.63
N LYS A 152 -26.84 12.09 -12.55
CA LYS A 152 -27.57 11.65 -13.73
C LYS A 152 -28.25 12.84 -14.41
#